data_AF-A0A9D8YI18-F1
#
_entry.id   AF-A0A9D8YI18-F1
#
_cell.length_a   1.000
_cell.length_b   1.000
_cell.length_c   1.000
_cell.angle_alpha   90.00
_cell.angle_beta   90.00
_cell.angle_gamma   90.00
#
_symmetry.space_group_name_H-M   'P 1'
#
loop_
_entity.id
_entity.type
_entity.pdbx_description
1 polymer ?
#
loop_
_entity_poly.entity_id
_entity_poly.type
_entity_poly.pdbx_seq_one_letter_code
_entity_poly.pdbx_strand_id
1 'polypeptide(L)' 'MIDQQTQHEIIKHGIDAGAVSVTLGSLFGYLPEFAALATLIWTCIRIYETQTVQRWLGRRGEKK' A
#
# COMPACT_ATOMS: atom_id res chain seq x y z
N MET A 1 35.27 -20.86 -30.05
CA MET A 1 34.05 -21.33 -29.37
C MET A 1 33.87 -20.58 -28.05
N ILE A 2 33.58 -19.28 -28.13
CA ILE A 2 33.26 -18.43 -26.97
C ILE A 2 32.30 -17.39 -27.54
N ASP A 3 30.98 -17.60 -27.44
CA ASP A 3 30.01 -16.49 -27.58
C ASP A 3 28.59 -16.84 -27.13
N GLN A 4 28.15 -18.10 -27.29
CA GLN A 4 26.76 -18.48 -26.92
C GLN A 4 26.52 -18.54 -25.39
N GLN A 5 27.51 -18.97 -24.61
CA GLN A 5 27.31 -19.13 -23.16
C GLN A 5 27.16 -17.78 -22.44
N THR A 6 27.92 -16.76 -22.83
CA THR A 6 27.89 -15.44 -22.17
C THR A 6 26.58 -14.69 -22.41
N GLN A 7 26.04 -14.75 -23.64
CA GLN A 7 24.74 -14.13 -23.95
C GLN A 7 23.61 -14.79 -23.15
N HIS A 8 23.64 -16.12 -23.01
CA HIS A 8 22.63 -16.85 -22.25
C HIS A 8 22.61 -16.47 -20.77
N GLU A 9 23.79 -16.29 -20.16
CA GLU A 9 23.89 -15.87 -18.75
C GLU A 9 23.46 -14.41 -18.55
N ILE A 10 23.85 -13.50 -19.44
CA ILE A 10 23.43 -12.08 -19.38
C ILE A 10 21.90 -11.97 -19.50
N ILE A 11 21.29 -12.72 -20.42
CA ILE A 11 19.83 -12.70 -20.62
C ILE A 11 19.11 -13.24 -19.39
N LYS A 12 19.57 -14.36 -18.82
CA LYS A 12 18.98 -14.93 -17.59
C LYS A 12 19.05 -13.94 -16.42
N HIS A 13 20.21 -13.33 -16.20
CA HIS A 13 20.37 -12.35 -15.12
C HIS A 13 19.53 -11.09 -15.35
N GLY A 14 19.40 -10.63 -16.60
CA GLY A 14 18.52 -9.52 -16.94
C GLY A 14 17.05 -9.83 -16.67
N ILE A 15 16.61 -11.05 -16.99
CA ILE A 15 15.24 -11.50 -16.72
C ILE A 15 14.98 -11.67 -15.22
N ASP A 16 15.93 -12.23 -14.46
CA ASP A 16 15.80 -12.40 -13.01
C ASP A 16 15.70 -11.05 -12.29
N ALA A 17 16.57 -10.09 -12.64
CA ALA A 17 16.50 -8.72 -12.15
C ALA A 17 15.18 -8.03 -12.53
N GLY A 18 14.70 -8.25 -13.76
CA GLY A 18 13.39 -7.80 -14.23
C GLY A 18 12.25 -8.37 -13.39
N ALA A 19 12.23 -9.69 -13.15
CA ALA A 19 11.20 -10.36 -12.38
C ALA A 19 11.14 -9.88 -10.92
N VAL A 20 12.30 -9.70 -10.28
CA VAL A 20 12.39 -9.17 -8.91
C VAL A 20 11.88 -7.73 -8.86
N SER A 21 12.27 -6.87 -9.81
CA SER A 21 11.80 -5.47 -9.84
C SER A 21 10.29 -5.34 -10.07
N VAL A 22 9.71 -6.16 -10.96
CA VAL A 22 8.25 -6.20 -11.17
C VAL A 22 7.53 -6.69 -9.91
N THR A 23 8.06 -7.72 -9.26
CA THR A 23 7.48 -8.25 -8.01
C THR A 23 7.52 -7.20 -6.90
N LEU A 24 8.65 -6.53 -6.70
CA LEU A 24 8.77 -5.44 -5.75
C LEU A 24 7.85 -4.27 -6.12
N GLY A 25 7.82 -3.86 -7.38
CA GLY A 25 6.94 -2.79 -7.87
C GLY A 25 5.46 -3.10 -7.66
N SER A 26 5.06 -4.37 -7.82
CA SER A 26 3.70 -4.84 -7.52
C SER A 26 3.41 -4.75 -6.02
N LEU A 27 4.32 -5.22 -5.15
CA LEU A 27 4.18 -5.12 -3.69
C LEU A 27 4.08 -3.66 -3.21
N PHE A 28 4.91 -2.76 -3.76
CA PHE A 28 4.84 -1.34 -3.47
C PHE A 28 3.59 -0.67 -4.07
N GLY A 29 3.06 -1.20 -5.17
CA GLY A 29 1.83 -0.72 -5.83
C GLY A 29 0.57 -0.93 -5.00
N TYR A 30 0.52 -1.96 -4.15
CA TYR A 30 -0.58 -2.22 -3.22
C TYR A 30 -0.54 -1.36 -1.95
N LEU A 31 0.64 -0.84 -1.58
CA LEU A 31 0.83 0.00 -0.39
C LEU A 31 -0.06 1.26 -0.38
N PRO A 32 -0.19 2.03 -1.49
CA PRO A 32 -1.11 3.16 -1.61
C PRO A 32 -2.56 2.81 -1.34
N GLU A 33 -3.02 1.64 -1.80
CA GLU A 33 -4.42 1.21 -1.66
C GLU A 33 -4.73 0.90 -0.19
N PHE A 34 -3.85 0.18 0.50
CA PHE A 34 -3.97 -0.04 1.93
C PHE A 34 -3.83 1.25 2.74
N ALA A 35 -2.92 2.15 2.34
CA ALA A 35 -2.77 3.46 2.97
C ALA A 35 -4.02 4.33 2.78
N ALA A 36 -4.66 4.28 1.60
CA ALA A 36 -5.91 4.96 1.34
C ALA A 36 -7.06 4.41 2.19
N LEU A 37 -7.15 3.08 2.33
CA LEU A 37 -8.13 2.44 3.22
C LEU A 37 -7.89 2.80 4.69
N ALA A 38 -6.65 2.76 5.16
CA ALA A 38 -6.29 3.18 6.51
C ALA A 38 -6.64 4.66 6.75
N THR A 39 -6.40 5.52 5.76
CA THR A 39 -6.77 6.94 5.80
C THR A 39 -8.28 7.12 5.82
N LEU A 40 -9.03 6.33 5.07
CA LEU A 40 -10.49 6.35 5.08
C LEU A 40 -11.03 5.94 6.45
N ILE A 41 -10.53 4.84 7.02
CA ILE A 41 -10.92 4.36 8.34
C ILE A 41 -10.61 5.40 9.42
N TRP A 42 -9.38 5.93 9.43
CA TRP A 42 -8.97 6.98 10.36
C TRP A 42 -9.81 8.25 10.22
N THR A 43 -10.08 8.67 8.99
CA THR A 43 -10.93 9.83 8.71
C THR A 43 -12.34 9.59 9.22
N CYS A 44 -12.91 8.41 9.01
CA CYS A 44 -14.19 8.04 9.61
C CYS A 44 -14.13 8.13 11.15
N ILE A 45 -13.13 7.53 11.81
CA ILE A 45 -12.96 7.61 13.27
C ILE A 45 -12.83 9.07 13.75
N ARG A 46 -12.05 9.90 13.06
CA ARG A 46 -11.87 11.34 13.35
C ARG A 46 -13.15 12.14 13.14
N ILE A 47 -13.94 11.80 12.12
CA ILE A 47 -15.26 12.38 11.90
C ILE A 47 -16.17 12.02 13.07
N TYR A 48 -16.11 10.79 13.60
CA TYR A 48 -16.86 10.44 14.81
C TYR A 48 -16.41 11.16 16.07
N GLU A 49 -15.12 11.49 16.19
CA GLU A 49 -14.54 12.21 17.34
C GLU A 49 -14.75 13.73 17.26
N THR A 50 -15.00 14.29 16.08
CA THR A 50 -15.13 15.75 15.94
C THR A 50 -16.41 16.25 16.60
N GLN A 51 -16.27 17.25 17.47
CA GLN A 51 -17.34 17.75 18.35
C GLN A 51 -18.66 18.08 17.63
N THR A 52 -18.59 18.55 16.40
CA THR A 52 -19.78 18.84 15.57
C THR A 52 -20.58 17.58 15.25
N VAL A 53 -19.89 16.52 14.83
CA VAL A 53 -20.50 15.23 14.49
C VAL A 53 -20.87 14.46 15.75
N GLN A 54 -20.07 14.52 16.81
CA GLN A 54 -20.41 13.99 18.14
C GLN A 54 -21.72 14.60 18.67
N ARG A 55 -21.91 15.91 18.46
CA ARG A 55 -23.13 16.65 18.84
C ARG A 55 -24.33 16.32 17.95
N TRP A 56 -24.12 16.07 16.66
CA TRP A 56 -25.17 15.65 15.73
C TRP A 56 -25.57 14.18 15.88
N LEU A 57 -24.63 13.28 16.16
CA LEU A 57 -24.87 11.85 16.35
C LEU A 57 -25.52 11.53 17.71
N GLY A 58 -25.81 12.54 18.55
CA GLY A 58 -26.56 12.37 19.78
C GLY A 58 -25.87 11.53 20.87
N ARG A 59 -24.63 11.09 20.64
CA ARG A 59 -23.80 10.44 21.67
C ARG A 59 -23.26 11.50 22.61
N ARG A 60 -24.16 12.02 23.45
CA ARG A 60 -23.78 12.49 24.79
C ARG A 60 -23.06 11.33 25.48
N GLY A 61 -21.74 11.41 25.48
CA GLY A 61 -20.96 10.92 26.61
C GLY A 61 -21.21 11.83 27.82
N GLU A 62 -22.47 11.97 28.24
CA GLU A 62 -22.78 12.27 29.63
C GLU A 62 -23.20 10.94 30.23
N LYS A 63 -22.33 10.32 31.03
CA LYS A 63 -22.73 9.79 32.35
C LYS A 63 -21.55 9.91 33.31
N LYS A 64 -21.68 10.91 34.19
CA LYS A 64 -20.96 11.24 35.44
C LYS A 64 -19.57 11.86 35.35
#